data_AF-A0A9P6GVI8-F1
#
_entry.id   AF-A0A9P6GVI8-F1
#
_cell.length_a   1.000
_cell.length_b   1.000
_cell.length_c   1.000
_cell.angle_alpha   90.00
_cell.angle_beta   90.00
_cell.angle_gamma   90.00
#
_symmetry.space_group_name_H-M   'P 1'
#
loop_
_entity.id
_entity.type
_entity.pdbx_description
1 polymer ?
#
loop_
_entity_poly.entity_id
_entity_poly.type
_entity_poly.pdbx_seq_one_letter_code
_entity_poly.pdbx_strand_id
1 'polypeptide(L)'
;MTYMANTRDEREASESRSQEARRLLNEALRIEMRLKIMLNIERVELRQVLEWASADLQDFIFEKFSFGLKEWEGILEELEKKAKKEEIDARERTERKEMIEQVYNTVLREFREKQKEERYRLYRQRRLVENRIECFVCRRVGHRARDCNIKKEVTMVPKQGVSSVEESSVKRVERTETKRVKMVNKLEELVRKYPEVLGESENKIKYLTGERCAINTKQGEKVVKKGQIVPYNLREKFEAYLNKLEERGVIRRSRSEWRSPIRALEKPNGDVRLVSNLMALNELVEKDPYALPLIKDIIRAAQGSKVFTVIDLKEGFYHVEIEEHHKHKTAFEVNGRVYEWNSMVMGFKNSPHIMQRVMNRVLDELRGKGVEVYMDDIVVHAKDYEVHDRVLESVIRKFKESGLRVNPKKIQYKLDEVKLLGVTINGEDVRPNEIKKQETLEYRRPENVRELRRFLGLTGWFRDFIPNYAYRVARLTEALKKDVKWEWSEDMENAFIDVKQGLRDMKKLKIPDKNNNFRVRTDACDTGIGAILLQENKDGRWVPVQWASKMLTPTER
;
A
#
# COMPACT_ATOMS: atom_id res chain seq x y z
N MET A 1 17.04 57.11 -26.18
CA MET A 1 17.06 55.62 -26.16
C MET A 1 17.84 55.03 -24.98
N THR A 2 18.13 55.80 -23.92
CA THR A 2 18.92 55.31 -22.76
C THR A 2 18.12 55.19 -21.45
N TYR A 3 16.84 55.59 -21.43
CA TYR A 3 15.98 55.53 -20.24
C TYR A 3 15.05 54.29 -20.18
N MET A 4 14.98 53.50 -21.26
CA MET A 4 14.13 52.30 -21.34
C MET A 4 14.90 50.97 -21.28
N ALA A 5 16.24 51.01 -21.31
CA ALA A 5 17.07 49.83 -21.09
C ALA A 5 17.29 49.57 -19.58
N ASN A 6 17.51 50.63 -18.78
CA ASN A 6 17.74 50.48 -17.34
C ASN A 6 16.55 49.91 -16.58
N THR A 7 15.30 50.16 -16.98
CA THR A 7 14.11 49.72 -16.22
C THR A 7 13.77 48.24 -16.41
N ARG A 8 14.30 47.59 -17.45
CA ARG A 8 14.10 46.15 -17.69
C ARG A 8 15.18 45.32 -17.00
N ASP A 9 16.43 45.76 -17.07
CA ASP A 9 17.54 45.19 -16.30
C ASP A 9 17.36 45.39 -14.79
N GLU A 10 16.84 46.54 -14.34
CA GLU A 10 16.52 46.75 -12.92
C GLU A 10 15.36 45.87 -12.43
N ARG A 11 14.38 45.58 -13.29
CA ARG A 11 13.26 44.67 -12.95
C ARG A 11 13.70 43.22 -12.92
N GLU A 12 14.48 42.75 -13.90
CA GLU A 12 15.02 41.39 -13.92
C GLU A 12 16.05 41.18 -12.79
N ALA A 13 16.87 42.20 -12.47
CA ALA A 13 17.76 42.17 -11.30
C ALA A 13 16.98 42.20 -9.98
N SER A 14 15.87 42.94 -9.89
CA SER A 14 14.99 42.97 -8.72
C SER A 14 14.28 41.62 -8.51
N GLU A 15 13.82 40.98 -9.60
CA GLU A 15 13.14 39.68 -9.56
C GLU A 15 14.11 38.54 -9.24
N SER A 16 15.32 38.57 -9.79
CA SER A 16 16.40 37.65 -9.46
C SER A 16 16.83 37.76 -7.99
N ARG A 17 16.99 38.98 -7.47
CA ARG A 17 17.30 39.23 -6.05
C ARG A 17 16.16 38.80 -5.11
N SER A 18 14.90 38.95 -5.54
CA SER A 18 13.72 38.49 -4.78
C SER A 18 13.66 36.96 -4.70
N GLN A 19 14.00 36.25 -5.78
CA GLN A 19 14.11 34.79 -5.77
C GLN A 19 15.24 34.31 -4.88
N GLU A 20 16.39 34.99 -4.91
CA GLU A 20 17.55 34.66 -4.09
C GLU A 20 17.27 34.85 -2.59
N ALA A 21 16.68 35.97 -2.19
CA ALA A 21 16.29 36.22 -0.79
C ALA A 21 15.30 35.16 -0.26
N ARG A 22 14.35 34.71 -1.08
CA ARG A 22 13.43 33.61 -0.71
C ARG A 22 14.12 32.27 -0.63
N ARG A 23 15.08 32.00 -1.52
CA ARG A 23 15.86 30.77 -1.49
C ARG A 23 16.61 30.66 -0.17
N LEU A 24 17.28 31.74 0.23
CA LEU A 24 18.04 31.83 1.48
C LEU A 24 17.14 31.73 2.73
N LEU A 25 15.97 32.38 2.73
CA LEU A 25 14.98 32.26 3.82
C LEU A 25 14.43 30.83 3.97
N ASN A 26 14.09 30.18 2.86
CA ASN A 26 13.58 28.80 2.90
C ASN A 26 14.64 27.80 3.37
N GLU A 27 15.89 28.03 2.99
CA GLU A 27 17.02 27.24 3.48
C GLU A 27 17.21 27.42 5.00
N ALA A 28 17.20 28.66 5.47
CA ALA A 28 17.30 29.01 6.89
C ALA A 28 16.21 28.31 7.73
N LEU A 29 14.93 28.42 7.34
CA LEU A 29 13.81 27.78 8.06
C LEU A 29 13.91 26.25 8.09
N ARG A 30 14.41 25.62 7.02
CA ARG A 30 14.63 24.18 6.99
C ARG A 30 15.73 23.74 7.96
N ILE A 31 16.82 24.51 8.03
CA ILE A 31 17.92 24.24 8.96
C ILE A 31 17.44 24.41 10.40
N GLU A 32 16.76 25.51 10.72
CA GLU A 32 16.20 25.75 12.05
C GLU A 32 15.30 24.60 12.51
N MET A 33 14.35 24.22 11.66
CA MET A 33 13.39 23.18 11.97
C MET A 33 14.08 21.82 12.20
N ARG A 34 15.08 21.48 11.38
CA ARG A 34 15.88 20.25 11.58
C ARG A 34 16.66 20.28 12.88
N LEU A 35 17.26 21.42 13.25
CA LEU A 35 18.03 21.56 14.48
C LEU A 35 17.14 21.50 15.72
N LYS A 36 15.97 22.15 15.73
CA LYS A 36 14.97 22.02 16.82
C LYS A 36 14.55 20.57 17.03
N ILE A 37 14.36 19.82 15.94
CA ILE A 37 13.97 18.40 15.99
C ILE A 37 15.12 17.50 16.43
N MET A 38 16.34 17.69 15.92
CA MET A 38 17.48 16.85 16.27
C MET A 38 17.94 17.06 17.71
N LEU A 39 17.97 18.30 18.17
CA LEU A 39 18.52 18.67 19.47
C LEU A 39 17.44 18.77 20.55
N ASN A 40 16.16 18.72 20.18
CA ASN A 40 15.00 18.86 21.06
C ASN A 40 15.06 20.16 21.89
N ILE A 41 15.31 21.27 21.20
CA ILE A 41 15.42 22.62 21.75
C ILE A 41 14.41 23.55 21.10
N GLU A 42 13.90 24.54 21.85
CA GLU A 42 12.91 25.49 21.33
C GLU A 42 13.54 26.64 20.54
N ARG A 43 14.80 27.00 20.84
CA ARG A 43 15.58 28.05 20.17
C ARG A 43 16.85 27.47 19.58
N VAL A 44 17.20 27.91 18.37
CA VAL A 44 18.40 27.48 17.66
C VAL A 44 19.42 28.60 17.70
N GLU A 45 20.67 28.28 18.01
CA GLU A 45 21.74 29.27 18.01
C GLU A 45 22.35 29.44 16.62
N LEU A 46 22.81 30.65 16.31
CA LEU A 46 23.39 30.98 15.01
C LEU A 46 24.56 30.07 14.62
N ARG A 47 25.40 29.68 15.59
CA ARG A 47 26.54 28.78 15.35
C ARG A 47 26.11 27.43 14.79
N GLN A 48 25.00 26.88 15.29
CA GLN A 48 24.48 25.58 14.87
C GLN A 48 23.93 25.63 13.43
N VAL A 49 23.38 26.78 13.04
CA VAL A 49 22.90 26.99 11.67
C VAL A 49 24.07 27.11 10.71
N LEU A 50 25.10 27.88 11.06
CA LEU A 50 26.26 28.11 10.20
C LEU A 50 26.96 26.81 9.81
N GLU A 51 27.01 25.81 10.70
CA GLU A 51 27.56 24.47 10.39
C GLU A 51 26.85 23.74 9.23
N TRP A 52 25.57 24.05 8.98
CA TRP A 52 24.71 23.36 8.01
C TRP A 52 24.26 24.26 6.85
N ALA A 53 24.61 25.54 6.90
CA ALA A 53 24.24 26.54 5.90
C ALA A 53 25.11 26.40 4.62
N SER A 54 24.51 26.68 3.46
CA SER A 54 25.26 26.85 2.22
C SER A 54 26.18 28.06 2.28
N ALA A 55 27.21 28.09 1.42
CA ALA A 55 28.14 29.22 1.32
C ALA A 55 27.41 30.55 1.10
N ASP A 56 26.42 30.57 0.21
CA ASP A 56 25.61 31.76 -0.09
C ASP A 56 24.84 32.26 1.15
N LEU A 57 24.32 31.35 1.98
CA LEU A 57 23.63 31.71 3.24
C LEU A 57 24.63 32.17 4.32
N GLN A 58 25.79 31.52 4.41
CA GLN A 58 26.86 31.94 5.32
C GLN A 58 27.35 33.35 4.96
N ASP A 59 27.65 33.61 3.69
CA ASP A 59 28.12 34.89 3.19
C ASP A 59 27.09 36.00 3.43
N PHE A 60 25.80 35.73 3.18
CA PHE A 60 24.73 36.67 3.51
C PHE A 60 24.70 37.04 4.99
N ILE A 61 24.84 36.04 5.88
CA ILE A 61 24.85 36.25 7.34
C ILE A 61 26.08 37.07 7.73
N PHE A 62 27.26 36.75 7.21
CA PHE A 62 28.51 37.46 7.53
C PHE A 62 28.52 38.89 6.97
N GLU A 63 27.97 39.12 5.78
CA GLU A 63 27.91 40.45 5.14
C GLU A 63 26.96 41.40 5.89
N LYS A 64 25.78 40.92 6.29
CA LYS A 64 24.74 41.76 6.92
C LYS A 64 24.90 41.93 8.43
N PHE A 65 25.54 40.99 9.11
CA PHE A 65 25.67 40.99 10.57
C PHE A 65 27.14 40.97 10.97
N SER A 66 27.87 41.97 10.52
CA SER A 66 29.24 42.23 10.94
C SER A 66 29.25 42.68 12.41
N PHE A 67 29.88 41.89 13.28
CA PHE A 67 30.25 42.22 14.67
C PHE A 67 29.15 42.21 15.76
N GLY A 68 28.23 41.23 15.75
CA GLY A 68 27.46 40.93 16.96
C GLY A 68 26.64 39.66 16.84
N LEU A 69 26.70 38.78 17.85
CA LEU A 69 25.84 37.60 18.00
C LEU A 69 24.39 38.03 18.19
N LYS A 70 23.74 38.45 17.11
CA LYS A 70 22.29 38.62 17.10
C LYS A 70 21.66 37.24 17.01
N GLU A 71 20.67 37.04 17.86
CA GLU A 71 19.89 35.82 17.96
C GLU A 71 19.37 35.42 16.57
N TRP A 72 19.47 34.13 16.25
CA TRP A 72 19.07 33.53 14.98
C TRP A 72 17.65 33.93 14.54
N GLU A 73 16.74 34.11 15.50
CA GLU A 73 15.36 34.57 15.28
C GLU A 73 15.32 35.97 14.63
N GLY A 74 16.24 36.87 14.99
CA GLY A 74 16.34 38.20 14.38
C GLY A 74 16.81 38.18 12.92
N ILE A 75 17.67 37.22 12.56
CA ILE A 75 18.14 37.02 11.18
C ILE A 75 17.00 36.48 10.31
N LEU A 76 16.24 35.52 10.84
CA LEU A 76 15.04 35.00 10.19
C LEU A 76 13.99 36.10 9.97
N GLU A 77 13.72 36.92 10.98
CA GLU A 77 12.82 38.05 10.83
C GLU A 77 13.28 39.04 9.75
N GLU A 78 14.58 39.28 9.62
CA GLU A 78 15.11 40.21 8.62
C GLU A 78 15.05 39.63 7.21
N LEU A 79 15.34 38.33 7.05
CA LEU A 79 15.14 37.59 5.81
C LEU A 79 13.67 37.56 5.41
N GLU A 80 12.75 37.36 6.36
CA GLU A 80 11.31 37.47 6.13
C GLU A 80 10.89 38.88 5.74
N LYS A 81 11.42 39.92 6.40
CA LYS A 81 11.12 41.31 6.08
C LYS A 81 11.63 41.69 4.70
N LYS A 82 12.83 41.24 4.30
CA LYS A 82 13.35 41.43 2.94
C LYS A 82 12.50 40.70 1.90
N ALA A 83 12.16 39.43 2.14
CA ALA A 83 11.25 38.69 1.27
C ALA A 83 9.85 39.32 1.18
N LYS A 84 9.34 39.93 2.27
CA LYS A 84 8.02 40.61 2.33
C LYS A 84 8.03 42.01 1.70
N LYS A 85 9.11 42.77 1.86
CA LYS A 85 9.31 44.09 1.23
C LYS A 85 9.56 43.93 -0.28
N GLU A 86 10.17 42.80 -0.63
CA GLU A 86 10.49 42.25 -1.96
C GLU A 86 9.29 41.93 -2.87
N GLU A 87 8.06 41.75 -2.33
CA GLU A 87 6.95 41.23 -3.13
C GLU A 87 5.54 41.56 -2.62
N ILE A 88 4.74 42.19 -3.50
CA ILE A 88 3.27 42.19 -3.44
C ILE A 88 2.78 41.33 -4.59
N ASP A 89 2.40 40.07 -4.32
CA ASP A 89 1.28 39.44 -5.03
C ASP A 89 0.54 38.45 -4.11
N ALA A 90 -0.78 38.60 -4.04
CA ALA A 90 -1.64 37.96 -3.04
C ALA A 90 -1.93 36.48 -3.34
N ARG A 91 -1.52 35.98 -4.51
CA ARG A 91 -1.78 34.61 -4.98
C ARG A 91 -0.94 33.56 -4.27
N GLU A 92 0.29 33.91 -3.89
CA GLU A 92 1.22 33.01 -3.21
C GLU A 92 0.91 32.85 -1.70
N ARG A 93 0.11 33.75 -1.10
CA ARG A 93 -0.35 33.61 0.31
C ARG A 93 -1.32 32.45 0.49
N THR A 94 -2.12 32.15 -0.54
CA THR A 94 -3.06 31.02 -0.53
C THR A 94 -2.30 29.71 -0.69
N GLU A 95 -1.33 29.68 -1.61
CA GLU A 95 -0.46 28.51 -1.82
C GLU A 95 0.48 28.28 -0.63
N ARG A 96 1.00 29.33 0.01
CA ARG A 96 1.78 29.21 1.26
C ARG A 96 0.94 28.77 2.45
N LYS A 97 -0.31 29.21 2.59
CA LYS A 97 -1.20 28.66 3.64
C LYS A 97 -1.40 27.16 3.44
N GLU A 98 -1.67 26.73 2.22
CA GLU A 98 -1.85 25.31 1.89
C GLU A 98 -0.56 24.49 2.06
N MET A 99 0.59 25.04 1.69
CA MET A 99 1.87 24.36 1.81
C MET A 99 2.38 24.31 3.25
N ILE A 100 2.21 25.39 4.02
CA ILE A 100 2.50 25.42 5.46
C ILE A 100 1.56 24.46 6.19
N GLU A 101 0.29 24.37 5.79
CA GLU A 101 -0.66 23.41 6.36
C GLU A 101 -0.29 21.96 6.00
N GLN A 102 0.17 21.68 4.77
CA GLN A 102 0.65 20.36 4.38
C GLN A 102 1.94 19.94 5.11
N VAL A 103 2.88 20.87 5.28
CA VAL A 103 4.12 20.63 6.02
C VAL A 103 3.81 20.47 7.52
N TYR A 104 3.01 21.35 8.11
CA TYR A 104 2.53 21.27 9.49
C TYR A 104 1.84 19.92 9.77
N ASN A 105 0.97 19.46 8.88
CA ASN A 105 0.30 18.17 9.00
C ASN A 105 1.25 16.96 8.86
N THR A 106 2.28 17.09 8.02
CA THR A 106 3.30 16.04 7.86
C THR A 106 4.20 15.94 9.09
N VAL A 107 4.56 17.08 9.66
CA VAL A 107 5.39 17.16 10.86
C VAL A 107 4.62 16.75 12.11
N LEU A 108 3.34 17.14 12.22
CA LEU A 108 2.45 16.63 13.27
C LEU A 108 2.27 15.12 13.21
N ARG A 109 2.24 14.55 12.00
CA ARG A 109 2.16 13.09 11.80
C ARG A 109 3.45 12.40 12.26
N GLU A 110 4.61 12.90 11.88
CA GLU A 110 5.90 12.37 12.36
C GLU A 110 6.07 12.57 13.88
N PHE A 111 5.63 13.71 14.43
CA PHE A 111 5.62 13.96 15.86
C PHE A 111 4.67 13.02 16.62
N ARG A 112 3.47 12.74 16.07
CA ARG A 112 2.52 11.77 16.63
C ARG A 112 3.07 10.35 16.57
N GLU A 113 3.82 10.00 15.53
CA GLU A 113 4.51 8.71 15.44
C GLU A 113 5.63 8.58 16.48
N LYS A 114 6.48 9.61 16.65
CA LYS A 114 7.49 9.63 17.72
C LYS A 114 6.87 9.61 19.12
N GLN A 115 5.76 10.31 19.35
CA GLN A 115 4.98 10.25 20.60
C GLN A 115 4.40 8.84 20.85
N LYS A 116 4.03 8.12 19.78
CA LYS A 116 3.54 6.74 19.85
C LYS A 116 4.68 5.77 20.19
N GLU A 117 5.85 5.96 19.60
CA GLU A 117 7.06 5.21 19.95
C GLU A 117 7.51 5.45 21.39
N GLU A 118 7.50 6.71 21.86
CA GLU A 118 7.87 7.07 23.23
C GLU A 118 6.84 6.57 24.25
N ARG A 119 5.54 6.61 23.95
CA ARG A 119 4.51 5.92 24.78
C ARG A 119 4.73 4.42 24.84
N TYR A 120 5.12 3.81 23.72
CA TYR A 120 5.43 2.37 23.67
C TYR A 120 6.73 2.04 24.40
N ARG A 121 7.67 2.98 24.46
CA ARG A 121 8.89 2.90 25.26
C ARG A 121 8.56 3.00 26.74
N LEU A 122 7.80 4.01 27.17
CA LEU A 122 7.35 4.19 28.56
C LEU A 122 6.47 3.04 29.05
N TYR A 123 5.57 2.51 28.20
CA TYR A 123 4.78 1.30 28.50
C TYR A 123 5.69 0.09 28.73
N ARG A 124 6.69 -0.13 27.86
CA ARG A 124 7.70 -1.18 28.05
C ARG A 124 8.52 -0.96 29.31
N GLN A 125 8.89 0.29 29.60
CA GLN A 125 9.67 0.69 30.77
C GLN A 125 8.91 0.38 32.07
N ARG A 126 7.62 0.76 32.12
CA ARG A 126 6.72 0.50 33.25
C ARG A 126 6.55 -1.00 33.50
N ARG A 127 6.40 -1.80 32.43
CA ARG A 127 6.33 -3.27 32.52
C ARG A 127 7.64 -3.92 32.98
N LEU A 128 8.79 -3.31 32.70
CA LEU A 128 10.09 -3.80 33.19
C LEU A 128 10.29 -3.49 34.67
N VAL A 129 9.78 -2.35 35.14
CA VAL A 129 9.78 -1.97 36.58
C VAL A 129 8.83 -2.85 37.39
N GLU A 130 7.60 -3.06 36.91
CA GLU A 130 6.59 -3.92 37.57
C GLU A 130 7.08 -5.37 37.75
N ASN A 131 7.89 -5.87 36.81
CA ASN A 131 8.46 -7.22 36.87
C ASN A 131 9.87 -7.27 37.51
N ARG A 132 10.35 -6.18 38.10
CA ARG A 132 11.71 -6.03 38.71
C ARG A 132 12.85 -6.52 37.81
N ILE A 133 12.75 -6.30 36.49
CA ILE A 133 13.77 -6.76 35.54
C ILE A 133 14.93 -5.75 35.51
N GLU A 134 16.10 -6.19 35.97
CA GLU A 134 17.33 -5.41 36.01
C GLU A 134 18.01 -5.29 34.65
N CYS A 135 18.52 -4.10 34.34
CA CYS A 135 19.36 -3.86 33.18
C CYS A 135 20.70 -4.60 33.34
N PHE A 136 21.04 -5.48 32.40
CA PHE A 136 22.25 -6.30 32.49
C PHE A 136 23.57 -5.48 32.48
N VAL A 137 23.54 -4.24 31.97
CA VAL A 137 24.73 -3.37 31.84
C VAL A 137 24.98 -2.54 33.10
N CYS A 138 23.93 -2.04 33.77
CA CYS A 138 24.08 -1.16 34.94
C CYS A 138 23.36 -1.62 36.20
N ARG A 139 22.74 -2.81 36.16
CA ARG A 139 21.94 -3.45 37.21
C ARG A 139 20.79 -2.61 37.79
N ARG A 140 20.39 -1.53 37.12
CA ARG A 140 19.22 -0.74 37.50
C ARG A 140 17.95 -1.30 36.84
N VAL A 141 16.87 -1.37 37.61
CA VAL A 141 15.56 -1.86 37.16
C VAL A 141 14.91 -0.83 36.23
N GLY A 142 14.20 -1.31 35.20
CA GLY A 142 13.34 -0.46 34.38
C GLY A 142 13.91 -0.04 33.04
N HIS A 143 14.97 -0.68 32.52
CA HIS A 143 15.36 -0.60 31.10
C HIS A 143 16.20 -1.82 30.73
N ARG A 144 16.38 -2.11 29.44
CA ARG A 144 17.22 -3.22 28.97
C ARG A 144 18.62 -2.73 28.59
N ALA A 145 19.58 -3.64 28.51
CA ALA A 145 20.98 -3.37 28.16
C ALA A 145 21.16 -2.53 26.88
N ARG A 146 20.36 -2.79 25.84
CA ARG A 146 20.38 -2.03 24.57
C ARG A 146 19.89 -0.59 24.67
N ASP A 147 19.14 -0.29 25.73
CA ASP A 147 18.55 1.03 26.00
C ASP A 147 19.32 1.75 27.13
N CYS A 148 20.49 1.23 27.52
CA CYS A 148 21.32 1.72 28.62
C CYS A 148 22.35 2.74 28.12
N ASN A 149 22.34 3.95 28.67
CA ASN A 149 23.22 5.06 28.26
C ASN A 149 24.66 4.99 28.79
N ILE A 150 25.04 3.92 29.50
CA ILE A 150 26.42 3.72 29.95
C ILE A 150 27.18 3.00 28.82
N LYS A 151 28.00 3.76 28.08
CA LYS A 151 29.03 3.18 27.21
C LYS A 151 30.15 2.63 28.10
N LYS A 152 30.44 1.33 28.02
CA LYS A 152 31.76 0.81 28.41
C LYS A 152 32.49 0.38 27.15
N GLU A 153 33.66 0.98 26.95
CA GLU A 153 34.71 0.44 26.11
C GLU A 153 34.95 -1.01 26.51
N VAL A 154 34.93 -1.90 25.51
CA VAL A 154 35.23 -3.31 25.71
C VAL A 154 36.74 -3.45 25.63
N THR A 155 37.42 -3.46 26.78
CA THR A 155 38.75 -4.06 26.89
C THR A 155 38.60 -5.58 27.00
N MET A 156 39.13 -6.29 26.01
CA MET A 156 39.25 -7.75 26.00
C MET A 156 40.35 -8.21 26.96
N VAL A 157 40.02 -8.97 28.01
CA VAL A 157 40.90 -9.97 28.65
C VAL A 157 40.05 -11.03 29.38
N PRO A 158 40.57 -12.23 29.73
CA PRO A 158 39.99 -13.49 29.29
C PRO A 158 39.30 -14.28 30.42
N LYS A 159 38.54 -15.29 29.97
CA LYS A 159 38.01 -16.49 30.66
C LYS A 159 38.27 -16.62 32.17
N GLN A 160 37.22 -16.96 32.92
CA GLN A 160 37.05 -18.30 33.51
C GLN A 160 35.70 -18.47 34.23
N GLY A 161 35.03 -19.61 33.95
CA GLY A 161 33.93 -20.24 34.70
C GLY A 161 32.61 -19.46 34.78
N VAL A 162 31.43 -19.98 34.47
CA VAL A 162 30.89 -21.31 34.79
C VAL A 162 29.85 -21.70 33.73
N SER A 163 29.74 -23.02 33.57
CA SER A 163 28.98 -23.85 32.64
C SER A 163 27.53 -23.47 32.30
N SER A 164 27.21 -23.86 31.05
CA SER A 164 25.94 -24.37 30.52
C SER A 164 24.79 -23.39 30.23
N VAL A 165 24.27 -23.55 29.01
CA VAL A 165 23.10 -22.93 28.36
C VAL A 165 23.42 -21.67 27.53
N GLU A 166 23.29 -21.85 26.21
CA GLU A 166 23.04 -20.86 25.12
C GLU A 166 23.95 -20.99 23.86
N GLU A 167 24.10 -22.20 23.33
CA GLU A 167 24.50 -22.39 21.92
C GLU A 167 23.35 -22.15 20.92
N SER A 168 22.09 -22.07 21.38
CA SER A 168 20.90 -22.01 20.52
C SER A 168 20.59 -20.60 19.98
N SER A 169 20.95 -19.55 20.73
CA SER A 169 20.57 -18.16 20.45
C SER A 169 21.50 -17.52 19.41
N VAL A 170 22.80 -17.77 19.52
CA VAL A 170 23.83 -17.26 18.58
C VAL A 170 23.73 -17.95 17.21
N LYS A 171 23.48 -19.27 17.19
CA LYS A 171 23.19 -20.01 15.95
C LYS A 171 21.95 -19.48 15.21
N ARG A 172 21.01 -18.81 15.89
CA ARG A 172 19.75 -18.34 15.28
C ARG A 172 19.93 -17.03 14.51
N VAL A 173 20.72 -16.09 15.03
CA VAL A 173 20.95 -14.77 14.41
C VAL A 173 21.85 -14.89 13.17
N GLU A 174 22.96 -15.65 13.27
CA GLU A 174 23.83 -15.97 12.14
C GLU A 174 23.10 -16.75 11.04
N ARG A 175 22.17 -17.66 11.40
CA ARG A 175 21.31 -18.35 10.43
C ARG A 175 20.36 -17.42 9.68
N THR A 176 19.86 -16.34 10.28
CA THR A 176 18.93 -15.39 9.61
C THR A 176 19.64 -14.49 8.60
N GLU A 177 20.82 -13.94 8.92
CA GLU A 177 21.64 -13.15 8.00
C GLU A 177 22.10 -14.01 6.81
N THR A 178 22.59 -15.23 7.10
CA THR A 178 23.08 -16.17 6.09
C THR A 178 21.96 -16.73 5.20
N LYS A 179 20.74 -16.92 5.74
CA LYS A 179 19.55 -17.30 4.95
C LYS A 179 19.12 -16.19 4.00
N ARG A 180 19.14 -14.93 4.44
CA ARG A 180 18.72 -13.78 3.63
C ARG A 180 19.65 -13.56 2.42
N VAL A 181 20.97 -13.66 2.62
CA VAL A 181 21.96 -13.60 1.53
C VAL A 181 21.86 -14.80 0.58
N LYS A 182 21.65 -16.03 1.09
CA LYS A 182 21.44 -17.22 0.25
C LYS A 182 20.12 -17.20 -0.54
N MET A 183 19.08 -16.52 -0.06
CA MET A 183 17.78 -16.39 -0.75
C MET A 183 17.81 -15.39 -1.91
N VAL A 184 18.52 -14.25 -1.76
CA VAL A 184 18.70 -13.25 -2.82
C VAL A 184 19.44 -13.88 -4.01
N ASN A 185 20.49 -14.67 -3.75
CA ASN A 185 21.26 -15.36 -4.80
C ASN A 185 20.41 -16.34 -5.64
N LYS A 186 19.38 -16.98 -5.05
CA LYS A 186 18.55 -17.99 -5.74
C LYS A 186 17.45 -17.40 -6.63
N LEU A 187 16.94 -16.21 -6.33
CA LEU A 187 16.01 -15.53 -7.24
C LEU A 187 16.76 -15.03 -8.48
N GLU A 188 17.97 -14.52 -8.30
CA GLU A 188 18.86 -14.14 -9.41
C GLU A 188 19.20 -15.31 -10.31
N GLU A 189 19.42 -16.51 -9.75
CA GLU A 189 19.59 -17.75 -10.54
C GLU A 189 18.36 -18.05 -11.40
N LEU A 190 17.14 -17.93 -10.86
CA LEU A 190 15.91 -18.10 -11.65
C LEU A 190 15.78 -17.05 -12.76
N VAL A 191 16.13 -15.79 -12.48
CA VAL A 191 16.14 -14.71 -13.48
C VAL A 191 17.14 -15.03 -14.59
N ARG A 192 18.34 -15.51 -14.25
CA ARG A 192 19.37 -15.93 -15.22
C ARG A 192 18.93 -17.13 -16.05
N LYS A 193 18.19 -18.07 -15.45
CA LYS A 193 17.72 -19.29 -16.12
C LYS A 193 16.52 -19.05 -17.04
N TYR A 194 15.66 -18.08 -16.71
CA TYR A 194 14.43 -17.76 -17.44
C TYR A 194 14.32 -16.26 -17.76
N PRO A 195 15.28 -15.65 -18.49
CA PRO A 195 15.26 -14.23 -18.81
C PRO A 195 14.06 -13.81 -19.66
N GLU A 196 13.47 -14.72 -20.42
CA GLU A 196 12.25 -14.46 -21.22
C GLU A 196 10.99 -14.27 -20.37
N VAL A 197 10.93 -14.84 -19.15
CA VAL A 197 9.81 -14.71 -18.21
C VAL A 197 10.09 -13.62 -17.16
N LEU A 198 11.34 -13.55 -16.68
CA LEU A 198 11.76 -12.76 -15.53
C LEU A 198 12.69 -11.58 -15.89
N GLY A 199 13.06 -11.39 -17.16
CA GLY A 199 13.94 -10.31 -17.61
C GLY A 199 13.22 -8.99 -17.97
N GLU A 200 13.99 -7.92 -18.14
CA GLU A 200 13.49 -6.54 -18.35
C GLU A 200 13.21 -6.15 -19.82
N SER A 201 13.17 -7.06 -20.79
CA SER A 201 13.01 -6.66 -22.21
C SER A 201 11.62 -6.13 -22.59
N GLU A 202 11.55 -4.98 -23.25
CA GLU A 202 10.31 -4.39 -23.82
C GLU A 202 10.10 -4.91 -25.25
N ASN A 203 9.62 -6.15 -25.39
CA ASN A 203 9.21 -6.68 -26.69
C ASN A 203 7.73 -6.37 -26.95
N LYS A 204 7.31 -6.48 -28.23
CA LYS A 204 5.88 -6.53 -28.60
C LYS A 204 5.14 -7.52 -27.71
N ILE A 205 3.89 -7.20 -27.37
CA ILE A 205 3.07 -8.12 -26.60
C ILE A 205 2.87 -9.42 -27.38
N LYS A 206 3.12 -10.52 -26.67
CA LYS A 206 2.73 -11.85 -27.13
C LYS A 206 1.39 -12.19 -26.49
N TYR A 207 0.37 -12.29 -27.33
CA TYR A 207 -0.96 -12.71 -26.91
C TYR A 207 -0.99 -14.20 -26.59
N LEU A 208 -1.74 -14.56 -25.55
CA LEU A 208 -2.01 -15.94 -25.21
C LEU A 208 -2.85 -16.60 -26.30
N THR A 209 -2.48 -17.81 -26.66
CA THR A 209 -3.26 -18.63 -27.60
C THR A 209 -4.48 -19.20 -26.89
N GLY A 210 -5.65 -19.10 -27.53
CA GLY A 210 -6.89 -19.70 -27.03
C GLY A 210 -7.96 -18.65 -26.73
N GLU A 211 -8.31 -18.50 -25.44
CA GLU A 211 -9.39 -17.63 -25.00
C GLU A 211 -9.11 -16.17 -25.35
N ARG A 212 -10.06 -15.51 -26.01
CA ARG A 212 -10.05 -14.08 -26.31
C ARG A 212 -11.11 -13.37 -25.49
N CYS A 213 -10.91 -12.07 -25.26
CA CYS A 213 -11.87 -11.22 -24.57
C CYS A 213 -12.99 -10.81 -25.52
N ALA A 214 -14.18 -11.38 -25.29
CA ALA A 214 -15.42 -10.98 -25.96
C ALA A 214 -16.14 -9.87 -25.16
N ILE A 215 -16.67 -8.88 -25.88
CA ILE A 215 -17.40 -7.74 -25.29
C ILE A 215 -18.82 -7.73 -25.85
N ASN A 216 -19.62 -8.70 -25.41
CA ASN A 216 -21.02 -8.83 -25.82
C ASN A 216 -21.86 -7.74 -25.15
N THR A 217 -22.44 -6.86 -25.97
CA THR A 217 -23.26 -5.72 -25.54
C THR A 217 -24.69 -5.90 -26.02
N LYS A 218 -25.67 -5.35 -25.29
CA LYS A 218 -27.05 -5.23 -25.77
C LYS A 218 -27.09 -4.53 -27.14
N GLN A 219 -27.95 -5.00 -28.04
CA GLN A 219 -28.02 -4.49 -29.42
C GLN A 219 -28.45 -3.02 -29.46
N GLY A 220 -27.86 -2.24 -30.37
CA GLY A 220 -28.26 -0.86 -30.67
C GLY A 220 -27.71 0.23 -29.75
N GLU A 221 -27.09 -0.12 -28.61
CA GLU A 221 -26.55 0.87 -27.67
C GLU A 221 -25.05 1.09 -27.85
N LYS A 222 -24.61 2.36 -27.84
CA LYS A 222 -23.19 2.75 -27.89
C LYS A 222 -22.84 3.79 -26.83
N VAL A 223 -21.61 3.69 -26.30
CA VAL A 223 -21.08 4.68 -25.35
C VAL A 223 -20.39 5.79 -26.13
N VAL A 224 -20.87 7.02 -26.01
CA VAL A 224 -20.22 8.21 -26.58
C VAL A 224 -20.05 9.26 -25.48
N LYS A 225 -18.86 9.33 -24.89
CA LYS A 225 -18.49 10.35 -23.91
C LYS A 225 -17.35 11.21 -24.43
N LYS A 226 -17.27 12.47 -24.00
CA LYS A 226 -16.17 13.37 -24.37
C LYS A 226 -14.83 12.82 -23.88
N GLY A 227 -13.79 12.97 -24.71
CA GLY A 227 -12.41 12.68 -24.31
C GLY A 227 -11.97 13.52 -23.12
N GLN A 228 -11.06 13.00 -22.29
CA GLN A 228 -10.50 13.76 -21.18
C GLN A 228 -9.24 14.50 -21.60
N ILE A 229 -9.07 15.71 -21.08
CA ILE A 229 -7.84 16.49 -21.24
C ILE A 229 -6.80 15.95 -20.26
N VAL A 230 -5.62 15.61 -20.79
CA VAL A 230 -4.48 15.20 -19.97
C VAL A 230 -3.89 16.43 -19.28
N PRO A 231 -3.68 16.40 -17.95
CA PRO A 231 -3.04 17.48 -17.20
C PRO A 231 -1.72 17.91 -17.84
N TYR A 232 -1.46 19.22 -17.90
CA TYR A 232 -0.32 19.78 -18.64
C TYR A 232 1.02 19.14 -18.26
N ASN A 233 1.26 18.97 -16.95
CA ASN A 233 2.46 18.36 -16.40
C ASN A 233 2.67 16.88 -16.76
N LEU A 234 1.61 16.17 -17.20
CA LEU A 234 1.67 14.76 -17.57
C LEU A 234 1.68 14.54 -19.09
N ARG A 235 1.45 15.57 -19.91
CA ARG A 235 1.23 15.41 -21.35
C ARG A 235 2.36 14.69 -22.06
N GLU A 236 3.59 15.16 -21.88
CA GLU A 236 4.76 14.61 -22.57
C GLU A 236 5.01 13.14 -22.15
N LYS A 237 5.07 12.88 -20.84
CA LYS A 237 5.21 11.53 -20.29
C LYS A 237 4.09 10.60 -20.77
N PHE A 238 2.86 11.11 -20.85
CA PHE A 238 1.71 10.32 -21.26
C PHE A 238 1.69 10.06 -22.77
N GLU A 239 2.13 11.00 -23.60
CA GLU A 239 2.25 10.81 -25.04
C GLU A 239 3.35 9.79 -25.35
N ALA A 240 4.50 9.86 -24.68
CA ALA A 240 5.53 8.84 -24.75
C ALA A 240 5.00 7.46 -24.32
N TYR A 241 4.20 7.40 -23.25
CA TYR A 241 3.56 6.17 -22.80
C TYR A 241 2.55 5.60 -23.82
N LEU A 242 1.75 6.46 -24.47
CA LEU A 242 0.82 6.03 -25.52
C LEU A 242 1.56 5.47 -26.75
N ASN A 243 2.64 6.14 -27.18
CA ASN A 243 3.47 5.66 -28.29
C ASN A 243 4.04 4.27 -27.97
N LYS A 244 4.55 4.07 -26.74
CA LYS A 244 5.01 2.75 -26.28
C LYS A 244 3.89 1.69 -26.32
N LEU A 245 2.67 2.03 -25.92
CA LEU A 245 1.54 1.09 -25.98
C LEU A 245 1.19 0.72 -27.44
N GLU A 246 1.24 1.69 -28.36
CA GLU A 246 0.99 1.50 -29.78
C GLU A 246 2.08 0.65 -30.44
N GLU A 247 3.37 0.94 -30.20
CA GLU A 247 4.53 0.18 -30.68
C GLU A 247 4.51 -1.27 -30.20
N ARG A 248 4.11 -1.48 -28.94
CA ARG A 248 3.95 -2.82 -28.33
C ARG A 248 2.73 -3.56 -28.85
N GLY A 249 1.83 -2.90 -29.58
CA GLY A 249 0.61 -3.46 -30.14
C GLY A 249 -0.55 -3.61 -29.14
N VAL A 250 -0.47 -2.98 -27.96
CA VAL A 250 -1.51 -3.03 -26.91
C VAL A 250 -2.74 -2.19 -27.30
N ILE A 251 -2.49 -1.08 -27.98
CA ILE A 251 -3.51 -0.20 -28.56
C ILE A 251 -3.22 0.02 -30.04
N ARG A 252 -4.19 0.55 -30.77
CA ARG A 252 -4.03 1.02 -32.15
C ARG A 252 -4.92 2.22 -32.44
N ARG A 253 -4.62 2.96 -33.51
CA ARG A 253 -5.53 3.98 -34.04
C ARG A 253 -6.88 3.39 -34.40
N SER A 254 -7.93 4.15 -34.11
CA SER A 254 -9.31 3.76 -34.37
C SER A 254 -10.09 4.88 -35.05
N ARG A 255 -11.11 4.49 -35.82
CA ARG A 255 -12.17 5.36 -36.34
C ARG A 255 -13.52 5.01 -35.74
N SER A 256 -13.54 4.23 -34.65
CA SER A 256 -14.76 3.82 -33.96
C SER A 256 -15.61 5.04 -33.62
N GLU A 257 -16.91 4.87 -33.47
CA GLU A 257 -17.80 5.89 -32.93
C GLU A 257 -17.93 5.81 -31.41
N TRP A 258 -17.42 4.73 -30.79
CA TRP A 258 -17.44 4.54 -29.34
C TRP A 258 -16.40 5.41 -28.66
N ARG A 259 -16.75 6.02 -27.54
CA ARG A 259 -15.85 6.86 -26.77
C ARG A 259 -16.04 6.62 -25.28
N SER A 260 -15.11 5.88 -24.69
CA SER A 260 -14.96 5.78 -23.24
C SER A 260 -13.96 6.82 -22.74
N PRO A 261 -14.24 7.55 -21.64
CA PRO A 261 -13.29 8.48 -21.05
C PRO A 261 -12.06 7.75 -20.52
N ILE A 262 -10.91 8.43 -20.50
CA ILE A 262 -9.67 7.92 -19.92
C ILE A 262 -9.14 8.86 -18.85
N ARG A 263 -8.23 8.37 -18.00
CA ARG A 263 -7.47 9.17 -17.04
C ARG A 263 -5.99 8.83 -17.14
N ALA A 264 -5.16 9.85 -17.24
CA ALA A 264 -3.72 9.74 -17.02
C ALA A 264 -3.47 9.92 -15.51
N LEU A 265 -2.80 8.95 -14.89
CA LEU A 265 -2.45 9.00 -13.47
C LEU A 265 -0.95 8.80 -13.30
N GLU A 266 -0.34 9.57 -12.41
CA GLU A 266 1.02 9.34 -11.97
C GLU A 266 1.06 8.19 -10.95
N LYS A 267 2.03 7.30 -11.10
CA LYS A 267 2.34 6.23 -10.16
C LYS A 267 3.29 6.77 -9.08
N PRO A 268 3.36 6.13 -7.90
CA PRO A 268 4.28 6.56 -6.84
C PRO A 268 5.76 6.61 -7.25
N ASN A 269 6.15 5.85 -8.28
CA ASN A 269 7.50 5.86 -8.84
C ASN A 269 7.74 6.93 -9.92
N GLY A 270 6.78 7.83 -10.17
CA GLY A 270 6.87 8.91 -11.17
C GLY A 270 6.50 8.51 -12.61
N ASP A 271 6.21 7.23 -12.86
CA ASP A 271 5.69 6.75 -14.15
C ASP A 271 4.23 7.17 -14.35
N VAL A 272 3.76 7.18 -15.59
CA VAL A 272 2.33 7.41 -15.89
C VAL A 272 1.61 6.09 -16.19
N ARG A 273 0.31 6.04 -15.91
CA ARG A 273 -0.60 4.96 -16.35
C ARG A 273 -1.85 5.53 -16.99
N LEU A 274 -2.34 4.81 -17.99
CA LEU A 274 -3.64 5.02 -18.63
C LEU A 274 -4.70 4.18 -17.91
N VAL A 275 -5.80 4.82 -17.50
CA VAL A 275 -6.96 4.14 -16.91
C VAL A 275 -8.19 4.44 -17.75
N SER A 276 -8.81 3.40 -18.31
CA SER A 276 -10.07 3.54 -19.04
C SER A 276 -11.26 3.51 -18.08
N ASN A 277 -12.12 4.52 -18.17
CA ASN A 277 -13.39 4.56 -17.46
C ASN A 277 -14.46 3.83 -18.27
N LEU A 278 -14.56 2.52 -18.04
CA LEU A 278 -15.49 1.64 -18.76
C LEU A 278 -16.83 1.44 -18.03
N MET A 279 -17.19 2.28 -17.05
CA MET A 279 -18.43 2.10 -16.28
C MET A 279 -19.68 2.05 -17.17
N ALA A 280 -19.79 2.97 -18.14
CA ALA A 280 -20.92 2.97 -19.08
C ALA A 280 -20.91 1.75 -20.01
N LEU A 281 -19.74 1.30 -20.45
CA LEU A 281 -19.64 0.07 -21.25
C LEU A 281 -20.07 -1.14 -20.41
N ASN A 282 -19.68 -1.20 -19.14
CA ASN A 282 -20.00 -2.29 -18.23
C ASN A 282 -21.51 -2.43 -17.97
N GLU A 283 -22.29 -1.35 -18.06
CA GLU A 283 -23.75 -1.39 -17.95
C GLU A 283 -24.41 -2.07 -19.15
N LEU A 284 -23.81 -1.95 -20.34
CA LEU A 284 -24.31 -2.53 -21.59
C LEU A 284 -23.90 -3.99 -21.80
N VAL A 285 -22.79 -4.39 -21.20
CA VAL A 285 -22.19 -5.71 -21.41
C VAL A 285 -22.97 -6.78 -20.64
N GLU A 286 -23.02 -8.00 -21.14
CA GLU A 286 -23.52 -9.14 -20.36
C GLU A 286 -22.48 -9.58 -19.32
N LYS A 287 -22.94 -10.08 -18.17
CA LYS A 287 -22.02 -10.52 -17.10
C LYS A 287 -21.50 -11.91 -17.44
N ASP A 288 -20.18 -12.11 -17.40
CA ASP A 288 -19.58 -13.43 -17.53
C ASP A 288 -19.97 -14.30 -16.29
N PRO A 289 -20.55 -15.50 -16.48
CA PRO A 289 -21.00 -16.34 -15.38
C PRO A 289 -19.83 -17.07 -14.67
N TYR A 290 -18.61 -17.02 -15.21
CA TYR A 290 -17.48 -17.76 -14.69
C TYR A 290 -17.15 -17.35 -13.25
N ALA A 291 -17.17 -18.30 -12.32
CA ALA A 291 -16.98 -18.01 -10.91
C ALA A 291 -15.51 -17.73 -10.56
N LEU A 292 -15.27 -16.66 -9.80
CA LEU A 292 -13.97 -16.44 -9.17
C LEU A 292 -13.82 -17.33 -7.93
N PRO A 293 -12.63 -17.89 -7.68
CA PRO A 293 -12.40 -18.65 -6.46
C PRO A 293 -12.59 -17.77 -5.23
N LEU A 294 -13.13 -18.34 -4.16
CA LEU A 294 -13.21 -17.63 -2.89
C LEU A 294 -11.81 -17.52 -2.30
N ILE A 295 -11.45 -16.32 -1.85
CA ILE A 295 -10.16 -16.06 -1.18
C ILE A 295 -9.94 -17.00 0.00
N LYS A 296 -11.02 -17.37 0.70
CA LYS A 296 -11.00 -18.36 1.79
C LYS A 296 -10.51 -19.72 1.33
N ASP A 297 -10.87 -20.16 0.12
CA ASP A 297 -10.48 -21.47 -0.39
C ASP A 297 -8.99 -21.50 -0.75
N ILE A 298 -8.47 -20.40 -1.31
CA ILE A 298 -7.04 -20.22 -1.55
C ILE A 298 -6.25 -20.26 -0.23
N ILE A 299 -6.74 -19.55 0.81
CA ILE A 299 -6.11 -19.57 2.15
C ILE A 299 -6.17 -20.97 2.77
N ARG A 300 -7.27 -21.71 2.58
CA ARG A 300 -7.42 -23.08 3.08
C ARG A 300 -6.48 -24.06 2.36
N ALA A 301 -6.28 -23.91 1.06
CA ALA A 301 -5.34 -24.74 0.30
C ALA A 301 -3.90 -24.60 0.83
N ALA A 302 -3.53 -23.40 1.31
CA ALA A 302 -2.24 -23.13 1.93
C ALA A 302 -2.00 -23.83 3.29
N GLN A 303 -3.00 -24.52 3.86
CA GLN A 303 -2.89 -25.15 5.18
C GLN A 303 -1.67 -26.09 5.31
N GLY A 304 -0.91 -25.90 6.38
CA GLY A 304 0.28 -26.68 6.73
C GLY A 304 1.51 -26.40 5.85
N SER A 305 1.42 -25.49 4.88
CA SER A 305 2.56 -25.12 4.04
C SER A 305 3.60 -24.34 4.84
N LYS A 306 4.88 -24.57 4.56
CA LYS A 306 6.02 -23.95 5.27
C LYS A 306 6.76 -22.92 4.43
N VAL A 307 6.55 -22.95 3.12
CA VAL A 307 7.22 -22.08 2.16
C VAL A 307 6.23 -21.64 1.11
N PHE A 308 6.33 -20.37 0.74
CA PHE A 308 5.46 -19.68 -0.17
C PHE A 308 6.27 -18.86 -1.16
N THR A 309 5.80 -18.81 -2.40
CA THR A 309 6.20 -17.83 -3.41
C THR A 309 4.96 -17.19 -4.01
N VAL A 310 4.85 -15.86 -3.95
CA VAL A 310 3.76 -15.11 -4.59
C VAL A 310 4.32 -14.40 -5.82
N ILE A 311 3.66 -14.61 -6.96
CA ILE A 311 4.06 -14.11 -8.27
C ILE A 311 3.01 -13.12 -8.77
N ASP A 312 3.46 -11.92 -9.15
CA ASP A 312 2.66 -10.87 -9.81
C ASP A 312 2.99 -10.89 -11.32
N LEU A 313 1.99 -11.14 -12.15
CA LEU A 313 2.16 -11.05 -13.60
C LEU A 313 2.40 -9.60 -14.02
N LYS A 314 3.41 -9.38 -14.87
CA LYS A 314 3.69 -8.05 -15.42
C LYS A 314 2.65 -7.77 -16.50
N GLU A 315 1.75 -6.82 -16.22
CA GLU A 315 0.70 -6.40 -17.17
C GLU A 315 -0.14 -7.59 -17.67
N GLY A 316 -0.49 -8.53 -16.77
CA GLY A 316 -1.16 -9.80 -17.09
C GLY A 316 -2.35 -9.64 -18.04
N PHE A 317 -3.24 -8.68 -17.75
CA PHE A 317 -4.39 -8.36 -18.60
C PHE A 317 -4.03 -8.12 -20.08
N TYR A 318 -2.88 -7.50 -20.37
CA TYR A 318 -2.56 -7.16 -21.74
C TYR A 318 -2.20 -8.37 -22.63
N HIS A 319 -1.92 -9.52 -22.03
CA HIS A 319 -1.65 -10.76 -22.74
C HIS A 319 -2.91 -11.45 -23.27
N VAL A 320 -4.11 -11.03 -22.86
CA VAL A 320 -5.38 -11.54 -23.41
C VAL A 320 -5.84 -10.62 -24.53
N GLU A 321 -5.94 -11.15 -25.75
CA GLU A 321 -6.38 -10.37 -26.91
C GLU A 321 -7.90 -10.15 -26.85
N ILE A 322 -8.37 -8.94 -27.17
CA ILE A 322 -9.79 -8.67 -27.44
C ILE A 322 -10.12 -9.21 -28.83
N GLU A 323 -11.28 -9.83 -28.98
CA GLU A 323 -11.75 -10.27 -30.29
C GLU A 323 -11.82 -9.09 -31.28
N GLU A 324 -11.34 -9.30 -32.51
CA GLU A 324 -11.15 -8.23 -33.49
C GLU A 324 -12.39 -7.37 -33.70
N HIS A 325 -13.57 -8.00 -33.82
CA HIS A 325 -14.85 -7.31 -34.01
C HIS A 325 -15.37 -6.61 -32.74
N HIS A 326 -14.74 -6.83 -31.58
CA HIS A 326 -15.08 -6.21 -30.30
C HIS A 326 -14.15 -5.05 -29.88
N LYS A 327 -12.94 -4.95 -30.46
CA LYS A 327 -11.94 -3.92 -30.12
C LYS A 327 -12.50 -2.50 -30.15
N HIS A 328 -13.28 -2.18 -31.18
CA HIS A 328 -13.88 -0.86 -31.39
C HIS A 328 -14.74 -0.35 -30.21
N LYS A 329 -15.31 -1.24 -29.39
CA LYS A 329 -16.15 -0.89 -28.22
C LYS A 329 -15.34 -0.28 -27.08
N THR A 330 -14.02 -0.51 -27.07
CA THR A 330 -13.08 0.01 -26.07
C THR A 330 -12.46 1.36 -26.45
N ALA A 331 -12.90 1.94 -27.57
CA ALA A 331 -12.28 3.12 -28.11
C ALA A 331 -12.34 4.32 -27.15
N PHE A 332 -11.27 5.11 -27.17
CA PHE A 332 -11.08 6.29 -26.35
C PHE A 332 -10.40 7.40 -27.14
N GLU A 333 -10.54 8.63 -26.67
CA GLU A 333 -9.96 9.80 -27.31
C GLU A 333 -9.01 10.53 -26.37
N VAL A 334 -7.86 10.93 -26.90
CA VAL A 334 -6.85 11.75 -26.23
C VAL A 334 -6.22 12.70 -27.25
N ASN A 335 -6.16 13.99 -26.92
CA ASN A 335 -5.56 15.03 -27.77
C ASN A 335 -6.10 15.01 -29.22
N GLY A 336 -7.41 14.83 -29.39
CA GLY A 336 -8.07 14.77 -30.72
C GLY A 336 -7.76 13.51 -31.54
N ARG A 337 -7.04 12.54 -30.97
CA ARG A 337 -6.70 11.26 -31.58
C ARG A 337 -7.49 10.15 -30.92
N VAL A 338 -7.99 9.24 -31.73
CA VAL A 338 -8.82 8.12 -31.30
C VAL A 338 -8.02 6.84 -31.36
N TYR A 339 -8.07 6.08 -30.28
CA TYR A 339 -7.43 4.78 -30.13
C TYR A 339 -8.45 3.76 -29.66
N GLU A 340 -8.13 2.49 -29.85
CA GLU A 340 -8.83 1.37 -29.25
C GLU A 340 -7.83 0.34 -28.73
N TRP A 341 -8.29 -0.49 -27.80
CA TRP A 341 -7.46 -1.53 -27.21
C TRP A 341 -7.47 -2.79 -28.07
N ASN A 342 -6.28 -3.32 -28.35
CA ASN A 342 -6.12 -4.68 -28.87
C ASN A 342 -6.14 -5.70 -27.73
N SER A 343 -5.63 -5.32 -26.56
CA SER A 343 -5.54 -6.16 -25.38
C SER A 343 -6.68 -5.90 -24.38
N MET A 344 -7.01 -6.91 -23.58
CA MET A 344 -7.92 -6.78 -22.45
C MET A 344 -7.38 -5.79 -21.43
N VAL A 345 -8.28 -5.02 -20.80
CA VAL A 345 -7.90 -3.93 -19.90
C VAL A 345 -8.54 -4.06 -18.53
N MET A 346 -7.85 -3.47 -17.54
CA MET A 346 -8.43 -3.24 -16.22
C MET A 346 -9.62 -2.26 -16.33
N GLY A 347 -10.64 -2.49 -15.49
CA GLY A 347 -11.85 -1.67 -15.45
C GLY A 347 -13.01 -2.21 -16.31
N PHE A 348 -12.75 -3.14 -17.23
CA PHE A 348 -13.81 -3.91 -17.87
C PHE A 348 -14.32 -5.00 -16.91
N LYS A 349 -15.65 -5.10 -16.74
CA LYS A 349 -16.25 -5.92 -15.67
C LYS A 349 -15.97 -7.42 -15.79
N ASN A 350 -15.78 -7.94 -17.00
CA ASN A 350 -15.53 -9.36 -17.21
C ASN A 350 -14.02 -9.69 -17.23
N SER A 351 -13.12 -8.68 -17.22
CA SER A 351 -11.67 -8.93 -17.23
C SER A 351 -11.19 -9.85 -16.11
N PRO A 352 -11.64 -9.71 -14.84
CA PRO A 352 -11.32 -10.67 -13.77
C PRO A 352 -11.67 -12.11 -14.11
N HIS A 353 -12.85 -12.32 -14.68
CA HIS A 353 -13.43 -13.63 -14.97
C HIS A 353 -12.68 -14.32 -16.12
N ILE A 354 -12.44 -13.57 -17.19
CA ILE A 354 -11.66 -14.04 -18.34
C ILE A 354 -10.22 -14.35 -17.91
N MET A 355 -9.59 -13.47 -17.13
CA MET A 355 -8.23 -13.70 -16.63
C MET A 355 -8.14 -14.96 -15.78
N GLN A 356 -9.09 -15.15 -14.85
CA GLN A 356 -9.12 -16.36 -14.03
C GLN A 356 -9.27 -17.63 -14.89
N ARG A 357 -10.13 -17.60 -15.92
CA ARG A 357 -10.33 -18.72 -16.85
C ARG A 357 -9.06 -19.03 -17.64
N VAL A 358 -8.40 -17.99 -18.15
CA VAL A 358 -7.12 -18.09 -18.87
C VAL A 358 -6.04 -18.70 -17.98
N MET A 359 -5.85 -18.17 -16.77
CA MET A 359 -4.80 -18.66 -15.87
C MET A 359 -5.08 -20.06 -15.34
N ASN A 360 -6.35 -20.41 -15.10
CA ASN A 360 -6.74 -21.79 -14.78
C ASN A 360 -6.36 -22.75 -15.90
N ARG A 361 -6.52 -22.36 -17.17
CA ARG A 361 -6.10 -23.17 -18.32
C ARG A 361 -4.58 -23.29 -18.43
N VAL A 362 -3.84 -22.19 -18.25
CA VAL A 362 -2.36 -22.17 -18.33
C VAL A 362 -1.74 -23.08 -17.26
N LEU A 363 -2.34 -23.12 -16.06
CA LEU A 363 -1.81 -23.85 -14.90
C LEU A 363 -2.62 -25.09 -14.53
N ASP A 364 -3.47 -25.61 -15.44
CA ASP A 364 -4.42 -26.68 -15.13
C ASP A 364 -3.74 -27.94 -14.58
N GLU A 365 -2.62 -28.33 -15.19
CA GLU A 365 -1.80 -29.48 -14.77
C GLU A 365 -1.19 -29.34 -13.36
N LEU A 366 -1.14 -28.13 -12.82
CA LEU A 366 -0.56 -27.79 -11.52
C LEU A 366 -1.62 -27.56 -10.44
N ARG A 367 -2.91 -27.59 -10.78
CA ARG A 367 -4.01 -27.43 -9.83
C ARG A 367 -3.97 -28.53 -8.77
N GLY A 368 -4.15 -28.13 -7.51
CA GLY A 368 -4.08 -29.05 -6.36
C GLY A 368 -2.66 -29.51 -6.01
N LYS A 369 -1.61 -29.08 -6.72
CA LYS A 369 -0.20 -29.41 -6.44
C LYS A 369 0.52 -28.29 -5.67
N GLY A 370 -0.23 -27.48 -4.92
CA GLY A 370 0.31 -26.32 -4.22
C GLY A 370 0.45 -25.07 -5.10
N VAL A 371 -0.45 -24.92 -6.09
CA VAL A 371 -0.56 -23.72 -6.93
C VAL A 371 -1.98 -23.20 -6.87
N GLU A 372 -2.13 -21.98 -6.36
CA GLU A 372 -3.41 -21.28 -6.28
C GLU A 372 -3.38 -20.04 -7.15
N VAL A 373 -4.47 -19.80 -7.87
CA VAL A 373 -4.58 -18.73 -8.88
C VAL A 373 -5.73 -17.81 -8.51
N TYR A 374 -5.46 -16.51 -8.45
CA TYR A 374 -6.47 -15.47 -8.30
C TYR A 374 -6.20 -14.34 -9.29
N MET A 375 -6.87 -14.40 -10.44
CA MET A 375 -6.59 -13.50 -11.58
C MET A 375 -5.09 -13.48 -11.93
N ASP A 376 -4.41 -12.35 -11.72
CA ASP A 376 -2.98 -12.12 -12.01
C ASP A 376 -2.05 -12.52 -10.84
N ASP A 377 -2.61 -12.86 -9.67
CA ASP A 377 -1.84 -13.29 -8.49
C ASP A 377 -1.75 -14.82 -8.46
N ILE A 378 -0.52 -15.35 -8.54
CA ILE A 378 -0.25 -16.79 -8.47
C ILE A 378 0.53 -17.08 -7.20
N VAL A 379 0.07 -18.08 -6.44
CA VAL A 379 0.70 -18.51 -5.19
C VAL A 379 1.18 -19.93 -5.36
N VAL A 380 2.49 -20.12 -5.18
CA VAL A 380 3.09 -21.44 -5.04
C VAL A 380 3.38 -21.68 -3.57
N HIS A 381 2.93 -22.81 -3.03
CA HIS A 381 3.15 -23.16 -1.64
C HIS A 381 3.38 -24.65 -1.47
N ALA A 382 4.19 -25.03 -0.48
CA ALA A 382 4.37 -26.43 -0.13
C ALA A 382 4.77 -26.62 1.34
N LYS A 383 4.65 -27.85 1.83
CA LYS A 383 5.11 -28.26 3.16
C LYS A 383 6.64 -28.47 3.23
N ASP A 384 7.28 -28.53 2.08
CA ASP A 384 8.67 -28.93 1.87
C ASP A 384 9.32 -28.04 0.79
N TYR A 385 10.61 -27.68 0.97
CA TYR A 385 11.28 -26.72 0.09
C TYR A 385 11.60 -27.32 -1.28
N GLU A 386 11.97 -28.59 -1.34
CA GLU A 386 12.30 -29.31 -2.56
C GLU A 386 11.05 -29.51 -3.42
N VAL A 387 9.92 -29.83 -2.80
CA VAL A 387 8.61 -29.87 -3.49
C VAL A 387 8.26 -28.49 -4.04
N HIS A 388 8.36 -27.45 -3.21
CA HIS A 388 8.07 -26.07 -3.64
C HIS A 388 8.91 -25.68 -4.86
N ASP A 389 10.21 -25.98 -4.85
CA ASP A 389 11.12 -25.60 -5.93
C ASP A 389 10.77 -26.29 -7.24
N ARG A 390 10.41 -27.58 -7.21
CA ARG A 390 9.93 -28.30 -8.40
C ARG A 390 8.62 -27.74 -8.95
N VAL A 391 7.69 -27.38 -8.08
CA VAL A 391 6.40 -26.80 -8.48
C VAL A 391 6.60 -25.41 -9.06
N LEU A 392 7.38 -24.55 -8.40
CA LEU A 392 7.69 -23.20 -8.87
C LEU A 392 8.36 -23.23 -10.24
N GLU A 393 9.35 -24.09 -10.41
CA GLU A 393 10.01 -24.32 -11.70
C GLU A 393 8.99 -24.72 -12.79
N SER A 394 8.03 -25.59 -12.47
CA SER A 394 6.97 -26.00 -13.40
C SER A 394 6.06 -24.82 -13.77
N VAL A 395 5.72 -23.96 -12.81
CA VAL A 395 4.96 -22.72 -13.06
C VAL A 395 5.72 -21.80 -14.01
N ILE A 396 7.01 -21.55 -13.76
CA ILE A 396 7.83 -20.67 -14.62
C ILE A 396 7.95 -21.24 -16.04
N ARG A 397 8.06 -22.57 -16.20
CA ARG A 397 8.03 -23.21 -17.53
C ARG A 397 6.70 -23.00 -18.26
N LYS A 398 5.56 -23.15 -17.58
CA LYS A 398 4.24 -22.86 -18.18
C LYS A 398 4.12 -21.40 -18.60
N PHE A 399 4.68 -20.46 -17.82
CA PHE A 399 4.74 -19.05 -18.21
C PHE A 399 5.61 -18.83 -19.44
N LYS A 400 6.78 -19.47 -19.52
CA LYS A 400 7.65 -19.43 -20.71
C LYS A 400 6.92 -19.92 -21.95
N GLU A 401 6.30 -21.10 -21.87
CA GLU A 401 5.53 -21.71 -22.98
C GLU A 401 4.41 -20.79 -23.46
N SER A 402 3.71 -20.17 -22.50
CA SER A 402 2.59 -19.26 -22.75
C SER A 402 3.04 -17.84 -23.16
N GLY A 403 4.33 -17.51 -23.04
CA GLY A 403 4.84 -16.16 -23.29
C GLY A 403 4.44 -15.12 -22.24
N LEU A 404 4.04 -15.56 -21.05
CA LEU A 404 3.72 -14.70 -19.92
C LEU A 404 4.99 -14.16 -19.27
N ARG A 405 4.88 -12.94 -18.74
CA ARG A 405 5.96 -12.28 -18.03
C ARG A 405 5.58 -11.98 -16.59
N VAL A 406 6.59 -11.96 -15.74
CA VAL A 406 6.46 -11.74 -14.31
C VAL A 406 7.20 -10.45 -13.95
N ASN A 407 6.78 -9.78 -12.87
CA ASN A 407 7.52 -8.65 -12.31
C ASN A 407 8.44 -9.12 -11.17
N PRO A 408 9.76 -9.30 -11.39
CA PRO A 408 10.66 -9.83 -10.37
C PRO A 408 10.70 -8.98 -9.10
N LYS A 409 10.56 -7.65 -9.24
CA LYS A 409 10.62 -6.69 -8.13
C LYS A 409 9.43 -6.83 -7.16
N LYS A 410 8.36 -7.50 -7.57
CA LYS A 410 7.16 -7.73 -6.75
C LYS A 410 7.01 -9.17 -6.26
N ILE A 411 7.89 -10.09 -6.66
CA ILE A 411 7.81 -11.48 -6.21
C ILE A 411 8.10 -11.54 -4.71
N GLN A 412 7.23 -12.19 -3.95
CA GLN A 412 7.54 -12.59 -2.57
C GLN A 412 8.13 -14.00 -2.63
N TYR A 413 9.46 -14.11 -2.69
CA TYR A 413 10.15 -15.36 -3.02
C TYR A 413 10.53 -16.20 -1.79
N LYS A 414 10.10 -17.47 -1.74
CA LYS A 414 10.45 -18.47 -0.72
C LYS A 414 10.36 -18.00 0.73
N LEU A 415 9.26 -17.33 1.07
CA LEU A 415 9.02 -16.84 2.43
C LEU A 415 8.23 -17.88 3.24
N ASP A 416 8.40 -17.87 4.56
CA ASP A 416 7.57 -18.63 5.52
C ASP A 416 6.23 -17.95 5.78
N GLU A 417 6.16 -16.63 5.57
CA GLU A 417 4.96 -15.81 5.66
C GLU A 417 4.84 -14.88 4.44
N VAL A 418 3.67 -14.81 3.81
CA VAL A 418 3.41 -13.97 2.63
C VAL A 418 2.15 -13.14 2.77
N LYS A 419 2.15 -11.96 2.13
CA LYS A 419 0.96 -11.13 1.93
C LYS A 419 0.23 -11.64 0.69
N LEU A 420 -1.05 -11.97 0.84
CA LEU A 420 -1.88 -12.52 -0.22
C LEU A 420 -3.29 -11.95 -0.13
N LEU A 421 -3.82 -11.38 -1.23
CA LEU A 421 -5.23 -10.98 -1.37
C LEU A 421 -5.78 -10.13 -0.20
N GLY A 422 -4.94 -9.32 0.45
CA GLY A 422 -5.34 -8.46 1.58
C GLY A 422 -5.28 -9.12 2.97
N VAL A 423 -4.67 -10.30 3.08
CA VAL A 423 -4.31 -10.95 4.35
C VAL A 423 -2.83 -11.33 4.34
N THR A 424 -2.30 -11.73 5.49
CA THR A 424 -0.98 -12.34 5.63
C THR A 424 -1.16 -13.79 6.11
N ILE A 425 -0.48 -14.74 5.47
CA ILE A 425 -0.60 -16.17 5.75
C ILE A 425 0.77 -16.83 5.94
N ASN A 426 0.84 -17.85 6.80
CA ASN A 426 2.04 -18.64 7.04
C ASN A 426 1.78 -20.16 7.09
N GLY A 427 0.65 -20.61 6.53
CA GLY A 427 0.21 -22.01 6.51
C GLY A 427 -0.45 -22.50 7.80
N GLU A 428 -0.31 -21.79 8.91
CA GLU A 428 -0.97 -22.13 10.18
C GLU A 428 -2.05 -21.11 10.56
N ASP A 429 -1.72 -19.83 10.39
CA ASP A 429 -2.56 -18.71 10.75
C ASP A 429 -2.79 -17.78 9.54
N VAL A 430 -3.91 -17.06 9.59
CA VAL A 430 -4.22 -15.93 8.74
C VAL A 430 -4.38 -14.67 9.59
N ARG A 431 -3.80 -13.56 9.11
CA ARG A 431 -3.84 -12.24 9.75
C ARG A 431 -4.41 -11.21 8.80
N PRO A 432 -5.21 -10.25 9.28
CA PRO A 432 -5.63 -9.14 8.45
C PRO A 432 -4.42 -8.30 8.03
N ASN A 433 -4.46 -7.71 6.84
CA ASN A 433 -3.42 -6.77 6.43
C ASN A 433 -3.46 -5.51 7.31
N GLU A 434 -2.34 -5.21 7.96
CA GLU A 434 -2.26 -4.11 8.93
C GLU A 434 -2.49 -2.74 8.29
N ILE A 435 -2.09 -2.53 7.03
CA ILE A 435 -2.34 -1.25 6.31
C ILE A 435 -3.83 -1.05 6.12
N LYS A 436 -4.54 -2.05 5.58
CA LYS A 436 -6.00 -1.98 5.42
C LYS A 436 -6.72 -1.81 6.76
N LYS A 437 -6.20 -2.45 7.82
CA LYS A 437 -6.71 -2.27 9.19
C LYS A 437 -6.56 -0.82 9.63
N GLN A 438 -5.38 -0.22 9.50
CA GLN A 438 -5.15 1.18 9.90
C GLN A 438 -5.98 2.16 9.09
N GLU A 439 -6.05 2.01 7.76
CA GLU A 439 -6.93 2.84 6.91
C GLU A 439 -8.40 2.78 7.36
N THR A 440 -8.87 1.62 7.81
CA THR A 440 -10.24 1.45 8.30
C THR A 440 -10.43 2.07 9.70
N LEU A 441 -9.41 2.02 10.56
CA LEU A 441 -9.43 2.65 11.88
C LEU A 441 -9.42 4.19 11.78
N GLU A 442 -8.70 4.73 10.81
CA GLU A 442 -8.60 6.16 10.53
C GLU A 442 -9.81 6.71 9.76
N TYR A 443 -10.69 5.84 9.26
CA TYR A 443 -11.89 6.23 8.52
C TYR A 443 -12.74 7.21 9.34
N ARG A 444 -13.03 8.39 8.79
CA ARG A 444 -13.81 9.45 9.47
C ARG A 444 -15.27 9.02 9.70
N ARG A 445 -15.95 9.69 10.64
CA ARG A 445 -17.39 9.52 10.85
C ARG A 445 -18.13 9.73 9.51
N PRO A 446 -18.95 8.77 9.05
CA PRO A 446 -19.77 8.93 7.85
C PRO A 446 -20.74 10.10 7.98
N GLU A 447 -20.79 10.97 6.98
CA GLU A 447 -21.69 12.13 6.96
C GLU A 447 -22.99 11.87 6.18
N ASN A 448 -23.04 10.76 5.43
CA ASN A 448 -24.19 10.37 4.62
C ASN A 448 -24.25 8.84 4.40
N VAL A 449 -25.39 8.36 3.90
CA VAL A 449 -25.67 6.94 3.62
C VAL A 449 -24.62 6.32 2.69
N ARG A 450 -24.11 7.08 1.70
CA ARG A 450 -23.10 6.57 0.75
C ARG A 450 -21.77 6.32 1.45
N GLU A 451 -21.33 7.23 2.32
CA GLU A 451 -20.14 7.05 3.15
C GLU A 451 -20.32 5.92 4.17
N LEU A 452 -21.52 5.74 4.73
CA LEU A 452 -21.80 4.65 5.66
C LEU A 452 -21.72 3.28 4.97
N ARG A 453 -22.28 3.15 3.75
CA ARG A 453 -22.13 1.94 2.93
C ARG A 453 -20.67 1.63 2.65
N ARG A 454 -19.85 2.65 2.38
CA ARG A 454 -18.41 2.49 2.18
C ARG A 454 -17.72 2.00 3.45
N PHE A 455 -18.03 2.59 4.61
CA PHE A 455 -17.51 2.14 5.90
C PHE A 455 -17.89 0.69 6.21
N LEU A 456 -19.16 0.33 6.07
CA LEU A 456 -19.64 -1.04 6.30
C LEU A 456 -19.02 -2.04 5.31
N GLY A 457 -18.81 -1.65 4.05
CA GLY A 457 -18.09 -2.48 3.09
C GLY A 457 -16.64 -2.75 3.49
N LEU A 458 -15.93 -1.71 3.96
CA LEU A 458 -14.53 -1.83 4.44
C LEU A 458 -14.43 -2.70 5.69
N THR A 459 -15.27 -2.44 6.70
CA THR A 459 -15.26 -3.22 7.95
C THR A 459 -15.77 -4.65 7.75
N GLY A 460 -16.69 -4.85 6.80
CA GLY A 460 -17.26 -6.16 6.46
C GLY A 460 -16.23 -7.13 5.91
N TRP A 461 -15.17 -6.63 5.28
CA TRP A 461 -14.01 -7.45 4.89
C TRP A 461 -13.37 -8.19 6.07
N PHE A 462 -13.39 -7.58 7.25
CA PHE A 462 -12.79 -8.11 8.46
C PHE A 462 -13.76 -8.90 9.35
N ARG A 463 -15.00 -9.13 8.91
CA ARG A 463 -16.05 -9.73 9.75
C ARG A 463 -15.67 -11.05 10.42
N ASP A 464 -14.87 -11.88 9.73
CA ASP A 464 -14.45 -13.19 10.24
C ASP A 464 -13.43 -13.08 11.39
N PHE A 465 -12.80 -11.92 11.55
CA PHE A 465 -11.82 -11.61 12.60
C PHE A 465 -12.45 -10.88 13.80
N ILE A 466 -13.70 -10.42 13.66
CA ILE A 466 -14.37 -9.56 14.64
C ILE A 466 -15.48 -10.35 15.35
N PRO A 467 -15.38 -10.55 16.67
CA PRO A 467 -16.45 -11.16 17.46
C PRO A 467 -17.75 -10.37 17.33
N ASN A 468 -18.87 -11.07 17.11
CA ASN A 468 -20.21 -10.51 17.06
C ASN A 468 -20.40 -9.36 16.06
N TYR A 469 -19.64 -9.34 14.95
CA TYR A 469 -19.67 -8.26 13.96
C TYR A 469 -21.09 -7.81 13.55
N ALA A 470 -22.02 -8.74 13.29
CA ALA A 470 -23.39 -8.41 12.88
C ALA A 470 -24.14 -7.57 13.92
N TYR A 471 -23.93 -7.86 15.21
CA TYR A 471 -24.48 -7.08 16.31
C TYR A 471 -23.86 -5.68 16.36
N ARG A 472 -22.52 -5.58 16.24
CA ARG A 472 -21.80 -4.30 16.26
C ARG A 472 -22.26 -3.35 15.16
N VAL A 473 -22.58 -3.88 13.98
CA VAL A 473 -23.04 -3.08 12.83
C VAL A 473 -24.56 -2.96 12.72
N ALA A 474 -25.34 -3.53 13.64
CA ALA A 474 -26.80 -3.62 13.50
C ALA A 474 -27.44 -2.24 13.30
N ARG A 475 -27.17 -1.30 14.21
CA ARG A 475 -27.70 0.08 14.14
C ARG A 475 -27.25 0.84 12.91
N LEU A 476 -25.98 0.67 12.51
CA LEU A 476 -25.45 1.25 11.29
C LEU A 476 -26.14 0.69 10.04
N THR A 477 -26.48 -0.60 10.05
CA THR A 477 -27.15 -1.26 8.92
C THR A 477 -28.62 -0.86 8.83
N GLU A 478 -29.28 -0.60 9.97
CA GLU A 478 -30.67 -0.09 9.99
C GLU A 478 -30.79 1.26 9.28
N ALA A 479 -29.81 2.16 9.46
CA ALA A 479 -29.74 3.45 8.77
C ALA A 479 -29.60 3.34 7.23
N LEU A 480 -29.38 2.14 6.68
CA LEU A 480 -29.33 1.90 5.24
C LEU A 480 -30.69 1.54 4.61
N LYS A 481 -31.73 1.30 5.43
CA LYS A 481 -33.08 0.94 4.96
C LYS A 481 -33.71 2.12 4.22
N LYS A 482 -34.52 1.83 3.19
CA LYS A 482 -35.08 2.84 2.27
C LYS A 482 -35.95 3.89 2.96
N ASP A 483 -36.68 3.48 4.00
CA ASP A 483 -37.67 4.32 4.68
C ASP A 483 -37.11 4.99 5.95
N VAL A 484 -35.79 4.97 6.15
CA VAL A 484 -35.14 5.59 7.31
C VAL A 484 -34.49 6.90 6.89
N LYS A 485 -34.91 8.00 7.52
CA LYS A 485 -34.28 9.32 7.33
C LYS A 485 -32.84 9.26 7.86
N TRP A 486 -31.90 9.82 7.09
CA TRP A 486 -30.52 9.93 7.55
C TRP A 486 -30.42 10.91 8.72
N GLU A 487 -30.07 10.37 9.88
CA GLU A 487 -29.76 11.11 11.08
C GLU A 487 -28.69 10.34 11.84
N TRP A 488 -27.59 10.99 12.19
CA TRP A 488 -26.53 10.34 12.94
C TRP A 488 -26.79 10.45 14.44
N SER A 489 -27.41 9.42 15.00
CA SER A 489 -27.74 9.35 16.42
C SER A 489 -26.55 8.97 17.30
N GLU A 490 -26.71 9.11 18.62
CA GLU A 490 -25.74 8.62 19.60
C GLU A 490 -25.55 7.09 19.52
N ASP A 491 -26.62 6.34 19.28
CA ASP A 491 -26.54 4.88 19.06
C ASP A 491 -25.69 4.51 17.83
N MET A 492 -25.75 5.32 16.76
CA MET A 492 -24.89 5.13 15.60
C MET A 492 -23.43 5.47 15.90
N GLU A 493 -23.17 6.52 16.69
CA GLU A 493 -21.82 6.86 17.14
C GLU A 493 -21.23 5.73 17.99
N ASN A 494 -22.01 5.22 18.95
CA ASN A 494 -21.61 4.10 19.81
C ASN A 494 -21.32 2.84 18.98
N ALA A 495 -22.19 2.49 18.02
CA ALA A 495 -21.96 1.37 17.11
C ALA A 495 -20.70 1.58 16.23
N PHE A 496 -20.47 2.79 15.73
CA PHE A 496 -19.29 3.14 14.95
C PHE A 496 -17.99 2.96 15.76
N ILE A 497 -17.97 3.45 17.01
CA ILE A 497 -16.85 3.28 17.94
C ILE A 497 -16.64 1.80 18.26
N ASP A 498 -17.71 1.04 18.51
CA ASP A 498 -17.63 -0.38 18.85
C ASP A 498 -17.12 -1.25 17.69
N VAL A 499 -17.51 -0.94 16.44
CA VAL A 499 -16.93 -1.59 15.25
C VAL A 499 -15.43 -1.30 15.14
N LYS A 500 -15.02 -0.04 15.38
CA LYS A 500 -13.60 0.33 15.42
C LYS A 500 -12.84 -0.37 16.54
N GLN A 501 -13.45 -0.57 17.70
CA GLN A 501 -12.84 -1.33 18.78
C GLN A 501 -12.66 -2.80 18.39
N GLY A 502 -13.68 -3.41 17.76
CA GLY A 502 -13.57 -4.76 17.20
C GLY A 502 -12.43 -4.90 16.18
N LEU A 503 -12.21 -3.89 15.35
CA LEU A 503 -11.06 -3.85 14.43
C LEU A 503 -9.71 -3.80 15.17
N ARG A 504 -9.59 -3.00 16.24
CA ARG A 504 -8.35 -2.91 17.04
C ARG A 504 -7.98 -4.26 17.63
N ASP A 505 -8.98 -4.95 18.18
CA ASP A 505 -8.84 -6.18 18.94
C ASP A 505 -8.80 -7.46 18.08
N MET A 506 -8.80 -7.31 16.75
CA MET A 506 -8.69 -8.43 15.82
C MET A 506 -7.50 -9.33 16.17
N LYS A 507 -7.80 -10.62 16.32
CA LYS A 507 -6.79 -11.66 16.52
C LYS A 507 -6.52 -12.39 15.22
N LYS A 508 -5.34 -13.00 15.12
CA LYS A 508 -5.05 -13.98 14.07
C LYS A 508 -6.05 -15.15 14.15
N LEU A 509 -6.43 -15.67 13.00
CA LEU A 509 -7.27 -16.87 12.91
C LEU A 509 -6.42 -18.05 12.47
N LYS A 510 -6.74 -19.24 12.94
CA LYS A 510 -6.12 -20.48 12.49
C LYS A 510 -6.70 -20.89 11.13
N ILE A 511 -5.84 -21.30 10.19
CA ILE A 511 -6.26 -21.92 8.94
C ILE A 511 -6.81 -23.32 9.27
N PRO A 512 -8.05 -23.66 8.88
CA PRO A 512 -8.69 -24.88 9.31
C PRO A 512 -8.00 -26.13 8.75
N ASP A 513 -7.70 -27.08 9.63
CA ASP A 513 -7.18 -28.40 9.25
C ASP A 513 -8.31 -29.43 9.33
N LYS A 514 -8.69 -30.02 8.20
CA LYS A 514 -9.79 -30.98 8.13
C LYS A 514 -9.52 -32.27 8.93
N ASN A 515 -8.27 -32.56 9.25
CA ASN A 515 -7.89 -33.76 10.00
C ASN A 515 -8.00 -33.58 11.52
N ASN A 516 -8.29 -32.36 12.00
CA ASN A 516 -8.41 -32.05 13.42
C ASN A 516 -9.86 -31.77 13.81
N ASN A 517 -10.20 -32.03 15.07
CA ASN A 517 -11.52 -31.79 15.61
C ASN A 517 -11.87 -30.30 15.63
N PHE A 518 -13.09 -29.99 15.22
CA PHE A 518 -13.68 -28.67 15.32
C PHE A 518 -14.54 -28.57 16.58
N ARG A 519 -14.58 -27.38 17.18
CA ARG A 519 -15.53 -27.04 18.25
C ARG A 519 -16.26 -25.77 17.86
N VAL A 520 -17.58 -25.82 17.88
CA VAL A 520 -18.40 -24.63 17.73
C VAL A 520 -18.85 -24.19 19.11
N ARG A 521 -18.70 -22.90 19.43
CA ARG A 521 -19.39 -22.27 20.55
C ARG A 521 -20.37 -21.26 20.00
N THR A 522 -21.60 -21.32 20.47
CA THR A 522 -22.69 -20.45 20.05
C THR A 522 -23.30 -19.79 21.26
N ASP A 523 -23.79 -18.58 21.06
CA ASP A 523 -24.61 -17.84 22.00
C ASP A 523 -25.67 -17.06 21.23
N ALA A 524 -26.83 -16.83 21.84
CA ALA A 524 -27.95 -16.17 21.18
C ALA A 524 -28.74 -15.31 22.17
N CYS A 525 -29.34 -14.25 21.65
CA CYS A 525 -30.30 -13.42 22.36
C CYS A 525 -31.49 -13.11 21.44
N ASP A 526 -32.50 -12.42 21.97
CA ASP A 526 -33.74 -12.06 21.27
C ASP A 526 -33.55 -11.23 19.98
N THR A 527 -32.32 -10.78 19.69
CA THR A 527 -32.03 -9.95 18.52
C THR A 527 -31.00 -10.57 17.58
N GLY A 528 -30.20 -11.54 18.01
CA GLY A 528 -29.07 -12.02 17.23
C GLY A 528 -28.42 -13.28 17.76
N ILE A 529 -27.61 -13.90 16.90
CA ILE A 529 -26.82 -15.09 17.17
C ILE A 529 -25.34 -14.75 16.96
N GLY A 530 -24.50 -15.17 17.91
CA GLY A 530 -23.05 -15.17 17.82
C GLY A 530 -22.50 -16.59 17.81
N ALA A 531 -21.44 -16.82 17.05
CA ALA A 531 -20.76 -18.10 17.02
C ALA A 531 -19.26 -17.93 16.79
N ILE A 532 -18.48 -18.89 17.32
CA ILE A 532 -17.07 -19.04 17.02
C ILE A 532 -16.78 -20.49 16.66
N LEU A 533 -16.11 -20.68 15.52
CA LEU A 533 -15.50 -21.94 15.15
C LEU A 533 -14.07 -21.97 15.70
N LEU A 534 -13.76 -23.02 16.46
CA LEU A 534 -12.48 -23.24 17.13
C LEU A 534 -11.84 -24.54 16.64
N GLN A 535 -10.51 -24.58 16.66
CA GLN A 535 -9.72 -25.80 16.55
C GLN A 535 -8.53 -25.74 17.51
N GLU A 536 -8.01 -26.91 17.91
CA GLU A 536 -6.80 -26.97 18.73
C GLU A 536 -5.56 -26.56 17.91
N ASN A 537 -4.67 -25.79 18.53
CA ASN A 537 -3.34 -25.54 18.01
C ASN A 537 -2.37 -26.65 18.47
N LYS A 538 -1.10 -26.57 18.05
CA LYS A 538 -0.06 -27.55 18.44
C LYS A 538 0.19 -27.63 19.94
N ASP A 539 -0.20 -26.60 20.70
CA ASP A 539 -0.06 -26.52 22.16
C ASP A 539 -1.32 -27.03 22.91
N GLY A 540 -2.27 -27.65 22.20
CA GLY A 540 -3.54 -28.13 22.77
C GLY A 540 -4.53 -27.01 23.15
N ARG A 541 -4.29 -25.76 22.73
CA ARG A 541 -5.18 -24.62 23.01
C ARG A 541 -6.20 -24.45 21.91
N TRP A 542 -7.46 -24.24 22.29
CA TRP A 542 -8.53 -23.88 21.37
C TRP A 542 -8.37 -22.45 20.86
N VAL A 543 -8.13 -22.29 19.56
CA VAL A 543 -7.91 -21.01 18.89
C VAL A 543 -9.00 -20.74 17.83
N PRO A 544 -9.34 -19.47 17.57
CA PRO A 544 -10.36 -19.10 16.61
C PRO A 544 -9.94 -19.49 15.18
N VAL A 545 -10.83 -20.17 14.46
CA VAL A 545 -10.77 -20.37 13.01
C VAL A 545 -11.61 -19.31 12.30
N GLN A 546 -12.80 -19.01 12.84
CA GLN A 546 -13.71 -18.02 12.27
C GLN A 546 -14.69 -17.53 13.32
N TRP A 547 -14.92 -16.21 13.34
CA TRP A 547 -16.07 -15.61 14.04
C TRP A 547 -17.27 -15.52 13.08
N ALA A 548 -18.44 -15.89 13.56
CA ALA A 548 -19.70 -15.81 12.83
C ALA A 548 -20.75 -15.08 13.66
N SER A 549 -21.61 -14.31 13.00
CA SER A 549 -22.72 -13.64 13.67
C SER A 549 -23.81 -13.30 12.66
N LYS A 550 -25.05 -13.29 13.12
CA LYS A 550 -26.26 -13.02 12.33
C LYS A 550 -27.28 -12.31 13.20
N MET A 551 -27.90 -11.26 12.67
CA MET A 551 -29.10 -10.66 13.29
C MET A 551 -30.32 -11.51 12.94
N LEU A 552 -31.21 -11.72 13.90
CA LEU A 552 -32.44 -12.47 13.68
C LEU A 552 -33.39 -11.69 12.76
N THR A 553 -34.03 -12.40 11.84
CA THR A 553 -35.11 -11.85 11.02
C THR A 553 -36.34 -11.56 11.88
N PRO A 554 -37.31 -10.74 11.41
CA PRO A 554 -38.56 -10.52 12.14
C PRO A 554 -39.35 -11.79 12.46
N THR A 555 -39.17 -12.87 11.71
CA THR A 555 -39.81 -14.17 11.95
C THR A 555 -39.04 -15.06 12.92
N GLU A 556 -37.72 -14.87 13.04
CA GLU A 556 -36.87 -15.61 13.98
C GLU A 556 -36.84 -14.99 15.39
N ARG A 557 -37.30 -13.74 15.53
CA ARG A 557 -37.54 -13.05 16.82
C ARG A 557 -38.96 -13.30 17.26
#